data_AF-X1SHM5-F1
#
_entry.id   AF-X1SHM5-F1
#
_cell.length_a   1.000
_cell.length_b   1.000
_cell.length_c   1.000
_cell.angle_alpha   90.00
_cell.angle_beta   90.00
_cell.angle_gamma   90.00
#
_symmetry.space_group_name_H-M   'P 1'
#
loop_
_entity.id
_entity.type
_entity.pdbx_description
1 polymer ?
#
loop_
_entity_poly.entity_id
_entity_poly.type
_entity_poly.pdbx_seq_one_letter_code
_entity_poly.pdbx_strand_id
1 'polypeptide(L)'
;MSLRSSLGLEEPGTEEPQQGLPILRLCWDPLFNFFIRFFKPLRSRKPVVILANLDAETSTNYKVLFSWEIEAGFEGILNEISLYSSRPDTTSWRLVISDQEQFRDKKIYQSLTLPWKELPIIAGQKVLLQAKTDGTATDIAGCLVGENRYLGK
;
A
#
# COMPACT_ATOMS: atom_id res chain seq x y z
N MET A 1 66.24 37.91 -29.78
CA MET A 1 65.10 38.45 -30.53
C MET A 1 65.22 37.98 -31.97
N SER A 2 64.22 37.25 -32.48
CA SER A 2 64.29 36.59 -33.79
C SER A 2 63.97 37.56 -34.93
N LEU A 3 64.79 37.54 -35.99
CA LEU A 3 64.73 38.37 -37.21
C LEU A 3 63.38 38.35 -37.95
N ARG A 4 62.48 37.42 -37.62
CA ARG A 4 61.15 37.30 -38.24
C ARG A 4 60.14 38.34 -37.75
N SER A 5 60.34 38.95 -36.57
CA SER A 5 59.41 39.93 -35.99
C SER A 5 59.47 41.31 -36.66
N SER A 6 60.55 41.66 -37.36
CA SER A 6 60.69 42.99 -37.98
C SER A 6 60.13 43.09 -39.41
N LEU A 7 59.66 41.98 -39.98
CA LEU A 7 59.25 41.87 -41.39
C LEU A 7 57.73 41.75 -41.59
N GLY A 8 56.92 41.93 -40.54
CA GLY A 8 55.45 42.07 -40.68
C GLY A 8 54.73 40.86 -41.27
N LEU A 9 55.31 39.66 -41.19
CA LEU A 9 54.70 38.41 -41.63
C LEU A 9 54.11 37.69 -40.40
N GLU A 10 52.94 38.16 -39.94
CA GLU A 10 52.09 37.38 -39.05
C GLU A 10 51.34 36.32 -39.87
N GLU A 11 51.58 35.05 -39.56
CA GLU A 11 50.68 33.97 -39.99
C GLU A 11 49.46 33.96 -39.06
N PRO A 12 48.22 34.06 -39.57
CA PRO A 12 47.05 33.82 -38.74
C PRO A 12 46.97 32.32 -38.44
N GLY A 13 47.53 31.93 -37.29
CA GLY A 13 47.32 30.61 -36.70
C GLY A 13 45.83 30.41 -36.48
N THR A 14 45.21 29.61 -37.34
CA THR A 14 43.80 29.29 -37.31
C THR A 14 43.57 28.40 -36.08
N GLU A 15 42.96 28.94 -35.03
CA GLU A 15 42.47 28.12 -33.92
C GLU A 15 41.29 27.28 -34.43
N GLU A 16 41.56 26.03 -34.82
CA GLU A 16 40.50 25.06 -35.03
C GLU A 16 39.77 24.83 -33.70
N PRO A 17 38.43 25.00 -33.64
CA PRO A 17 37.70 24.68 -32.43
C PRO A 17 37.79 23.17 -32.24
N GLN A 18 38.46 22.75 -31.16
CA GLN A 18 38.48 21.37 -30.69
C GLN A 18 37.03 20.88 -30.62
N GLN A 19 36.61 20.06 -31.59
CA GLN A 19 35.28 19.44 -31.58
C GLN A 19 35.19 18.64 -30.29
N GLY A 20 34.40 19.15 -29.34
CA GLY A 20 34.09 18.43 -28.12
C GLY A 20 33.60 17.04 -28.51
N LEU A 21 34.28 16.00 -27.99
CA LEU A 21 33.94 14.61 -28.22
C LEU A 21 32.42 14.47 -28.11
N PRO A 22 31.73 13.81 -29.08
CA PRO A 22 30.30 13.64 -28.99
C PRO A 22 30.03 12.92 -27.67
N ILE A 23 29.35 13.61 -26.74
CA ILE A 23 28.88 13.01 -25.51
C ILE A 23 27.84 12.00 -25.94
N LEU A 24 28.28 10.77 -26.17
CA LEU A 24 27.43 9.61 -26.31
C LEU A 24 26.66 9.53 -25.00
N ARG A 25 25.42 10.04 -25.01
CA ARG A 25 24.44 9.77 -23.96
C ARG A 25 24.10 8.29 -24.08
N LEU A 26 25.00 7.49 -23.52
CA LEU A 26 24.87 6.07 -23.31
C LEU A 26 23.52 5.88 -22.63
N CYS A 27 22.60 5.25 -23.35
CA CYS A 27 21.21 4.93 -22.98
C CYS A 27 21.13 3.90 -21.84
N TRP A 28 22.08 3.97 -20.92
CA TRP A 28 22.22 3.12 -19.77
C TRP A 28 21.26 3.50 -18.66
N ASP A 29 20.74 4.72 -18.59
CA ASP A 29 19.82 5.11 -17.50
C ASP A 29 18.51 4.30 -17.48
N PRO A 30 17.78 4.09 -18.60
CA PRO A 30 16.59 3.23 -18.59
C PRO A 30 16.93 1.77 -18.29
N LEU A 31 18.08 1.30 -18.79
CA LEU A 31 18.55 -0.08 -18.64
C LEU A 31 19.02 -0.35 -17.20
N PHE A 32 19.78 0.56 -16.59
CA PHE A 32 20.18 0.51 -15.19
C PHE A 32 18.97 0.61 -14.27
N ASN A 33 18.01 1.49 -14.55
CA ASN A 33 16.76 1.55 -13.78
C ASN A 33 15.98 0.22 -13.86
N PHE A 34 15.98 -0.43 -15.02
CA PHE A 34 15.42 -1.77 -15.18
C PHE A 34 16.18 -2.80 -14.32
N PHE A 35 17.51 -2.87 -14.42
CA PHE A 35 18.32 -3.80 -13.63
C PHE A 35 18.25 -3.54 -12.12
N ILE A 36 18.34 -2.29 -11.67
CA ILE A 36 18.21 -1.89 -10.26
C ILE A 36 16.86 -2.35 -9.70
N ARG A 37 15.79 -2.37 -10.51
CA ARG A 37 14.48 -2.88 -10.10
C ARG A 37 14.49 -4.37 -9.78
N PHE A 38 15.34 -5.18 -10.44
CA PHE A 38 15.52 -6.60 -10.13
C PHE A 38 16.42 -6.84 -8.91
N PHE A 39 17.34 -5.91 -8.61
CA PHE A 39 18.24 -6.03 -7.45
C PHE A 39 17.73 -5.38 -6.17
N LYS A 40 16.61 -4.63 -6.21
CA LYS A 40 15.95 -4.16 -4.99
C LYS A 40 15.38 -5.38 -4.25
N PRO A 41 15.76 -5.63 -2.98
CA PRO A 41 15.17 -6.71 -2.21
C PRO A 41 13.65 -6.49 -2.17
N LEU A 42 12.89 -7.48 -2.63
CA LEU A 42 11.44 -7.49 -2.47
C LEU A 42 11.18 -7.32 -0.97
N ARG A 43 10.55 -6.21 -0.57
CA ARG A 43 10.18 -6.00 0.84
C ARG A 43 9.36 -7.20 1.27
N SER A 44 9.79 -7.87 2.34
CA SER A 44 9.10 -9.04 2.84
C SER A 44 7.63 -8.69 3.10
N ARG A 45 6.73 -9.45 2.47
CA ARG A 45 5.29 -9.36 2.64
C ARG A 45 4.85 -10.60 3.40
N LYS A 46 4.23 -10.40 4.56
CA LYS A 46 3.65 -11.48 5.35
C LYS A 46 2.13 -11.46 5.14
N PRO A 47 1.50 -12.53 4.63
CA PRO A 47 0.06 -12.56 4.49
C PRO A 47 -0.61 -12.52 5.86
N VAL A 48 -1.74 -11.83 5.94
CA VAL A 48 -2.62 -11.75 7.11
C VAL A 48 -4.00 -12.22 6.69
N VAL A 49 -4.49 -13.28 7.32
CA VAL A 49 -5.84 -13.80 7.15
C VAL A 49 -6.45 -13.94 8.53
N ILE A 50 -7.59 -13.29 8.75
CA ILE A 50 -8.33 -13.37 10.00
C ILE A 50 -9.72 -13.91 9.68
N LEU A 51 -10.03 -15.08 10.24
CA LEU A 51 -11.35 -15.69 10.20
C LEU A 51 -11.92 -15.63 11.61
N ALA A 52 -13.05 -14.97 11.77
CA ALA A 52 -13.69 -14.84 13.07
C ALA A 52 -15.19 -15.08 12.95
N ASN A 53 -15.74 -15.69 14.00
CA ASN A 53 -17.15 -16.00 14.15
C ASN A 53 -17.66 -15.59 15.53
N LEU A 54 -18.93 -15.20 15.56
CA LEU A 54 -19.73 -15.03 16.77
C LEU A 54 -20.94 -15.95 16.61
N ASP A 55 -20.92 -17.05 17.34
CA ASP A 55 -21.98 -18.06 17.28
C ASP A 55 -23.15 -17.64 18.18
N ALA A 56 -24.37 -17.76 17.67
CA ALA A 56 -25.61 -17.44 18.39
C ALA A 56 -25.59 -16.07 19.12
N GLU A 57 -25.04 -15.03 18.48
CA GLU A 57 -24.91 -13.71 19.09
C GLU A 57 -26.29 -13.05 19.27
N THR A 58 -26.52 -12.47 20.46
CA THR A 58 -27.78 -11.80 20.82
C THR A 58 -27.57 -10.38 21.35
N SER A 59 -26.32 -9.90 21.43
CA SER A 59 -26.04 -8.59 22.00
C SER A 59 -26.62 -7.47 21.14
N THR A 60 -27.33 -6.54 21.79
CA THR A 60 -27.77 -5.26 21.22
C THR A 60 -26.65 -4.21 21.21
N ASN A 61 -25.56 -4.46 21.93
CA ASN A 61 -24.34 -3.67 21.91
C ASN A 61 -23.35 -4.24 20.89
N TYR A 62 -22.51 -3.36 20.34
CA TYR A 62 -21.47 -3.75 19.40
C TYR A 62 -20.46 -4.68 20.05
N LYS A 63 -20.33 -5.88 19.49
CA LYS A 63 -19.27 -6.83 19.81
C LYS A 63 -18.23 -6.83 18.72
N VAL A 64 -16.97 -6.93 19.11
CA VAL A 64 -15.85 -7.02 18.18
C VAL A 64 -15.85 -8.42 17.56
N LEU A 65 -15.88 -8.48 16.22
CA LEU A 65 -15.72 -9.71 15.47
C LEU A 65 -14.23 -9.98 15.24
N PHE A 66 -13.50 -8.98 14.73
CA PHE A 66 -12.04 -8.99 14.70
C PHE A 66 -11.47 -7.58 14.86
N SER A 67 -10.21 -7.52 15.28
CA SER A 67 -9.41 -6.31 15.32
C SER A 67 -8.02 -6.64 14.78
N TRP A 68 -7.61 -5.98 13.70
CA TRP A 68 -6.27 -6.09 13.13
C TRP A 68 -5.52 -4.78 13.36
N GLU A 69 -4.54 -4.80 14.26
CA GLU A 69 -3.65 -3.68 14.53
C GLU A 69 -2.33 -3.88 13.79
N ILE A 70 -1.83 -2.82 13.15
CA ILE A 70 -0.57 -2.86 12.41
C ILE A 70 0.59 -2.60 13.35
N GLU A 71 1.46 -3.59 13.51
CA GLU A 71 2.66 -3.50 14.35
C GLU A 71 3.62 -2.39 13.89
N ALA A 72 4.36 -1.82 14.85
CA ALA A 72 5.39 -0.84 14.56
C ALA A 72 6.47 -1.43 13.63
N GLY A 73 6.86 -0.68 12.59
CA GLY A 73 7.84 -1.13 11.59
C GLY A 73 7.23 -1.87 10.39
N PHE A 74 5.91 -2.09 10.39
CA PHE A 74 5.17 -2.61 9.25
C PHE A 74 4.19 -1.58 8.69
N GLU A 75 3.81 -1.78 7.44
CA GLU A 75 2.68 -1.15 6.79
C GLU A 75 1.67 -2.25 6.47
N GLY A 76 0.44 -2.07 6.92
CA GLY A 76 -0.66 -2.97 6.57
C GLY A 76 -1.13 -2.69 5.16
N ILE A 77 -1.45 -3.73 4.42
CA ILE A 77 -2.08 -3.65 3.10
C ILE A 77 -3.38 -4.42 3.20
N LEU A 78 -4.51 -3.71 3.17
CA LEU A 78 -5.84 -4.32 3.23
C LEU A 78 -6.31 -4.67 1.82
N ASN A 79 -6.63 -5.95 1.60
CA ASN A 79 -7.11 -6.44 0.31
C ASN A 79 -8.63 -6.56 0.31
N GLU A 80 -9.18 -7.24 1.31
CA GLU A 80 -10.59 -7.60 1.33
C GLU A 80 -11.14 -7.73 2.75
N ILE A 81 -12.41 -7.35 2.92
CA ILE A 81 -13.21 -7.71 4.09
C ILE A 81 -14.50 -8.38 3.60
N SER A 82 -14.78 -9.57 4.12
CA SER A 82 -15.98 -10.33 3.82
C SER A 82 -16.85 -10.48 5.08
N LEU A 83 -18.17 -10.32 4.90
CA LEU A 83 -19.17 -10.22 5.95
C LEU A 83 -20.28 -11.23 5.69
N TYR A 84 -20.66 -11.97 6.74
CA TYR A 84 -21.74 -12.94 6.71
C TYR A 84 -22.58 -12.88 7.98
N SER A 85 -23.89 -13.03 7.83
CA SER A 85 -24.83 -13.24 8.93
C SER A 85 -25.90 -14.23 8.50
N SER A 86 -26.29 -15.14 9.41
CA SER A 86 -27.41 -16.06 9.17
C SER A 86 -28.78 -15.38 9.24
N ARG A 87 -28.87 -14.20 9.88
CA ARG A 87 -30.08 -13.35 9.97
C ARG A 87 -29.74 -11.89 9.68
N PRO A 88 -29.65 -11.54 8.39
CA PRO A 88 -29.11 -10.25 8.01
C PRO A 88 -30.08 -9.07 8.23
N ASP A 89 -31.35 -9.35 8.44
CA ASP A 89 -32.41 -8.40 8.81
C ASP A 89 -32.29 -7.89 10.25
N THR A 90 -31.77 -8.73 11.15
CA THR A 90 -31.55 -8.41 12.57
C THR A 90 -30.13 -7.89 12.86
N THR A 91 -29.19 -8.14 11.94
CA THR A 91 -27.77 -7.80 12.13
C THR A 91 -27.46 -6.37 11.66
N SER A 92 -26.75 -5.61 12.49
CA SER A 92 -26.21 -4.29 12.15
C SER A 92 -24.69 -4.28 12.28
N TRP A 93 -24.03 -3.77 11.24
CA TRP A 93 -22.58 -3.77 11.12
C TRP A 93 -21.98 -2.39 11.35
N ARG A 94 -20.75 -2.40 11.88
CA ARG A 94 -19.89 -1.22 11.99
C ARG A 94 -18.47 -1.59 11.59
N LEU A 95 -17.90 -0.80 10.68
CA LEU A 95 -16.54 -0.96 10.19
C LEU A 95 -15.77 0.35 10.38
N VAL A 96 -14.61 0.24 11.03
CA VAL A 96 -13.66 1.33 11.22
C VAL A 96 -12.32 0.92 10.64
N ILE A 97 -11.76 1.75 9.77
CA ILE A 97 -10.43 1.55 9.16
C ILE A 97 -9.63 2.81 9.44
N SER A 98 -8.45 2.70 10.06
CA SER A 98 -7.57 3.85 10.31
C SER A 98 -8.27 5.00 11.04
N ASP A 99 -9.03 4.66 12.08
CA ASP A 99 -9.87 5.57 12.89
C ASP A 99 -10.99 6.28 12.12
N GLN A 100 -11.20 5.95 10.83
CA GLN A 100 -12.32 6.42 10.03
C GLN A 100 -13.44 5.39 10.00
N GLU A 101 -14.62 5.81 10.43
CA GLU A 101 -15.84 5.01 10.35
C GLU A 101 -16.32 4.95 8.89
N GLN A 102 -16.20 3.77 8.28
CA GLN A 102 -16.64 3.54 6.91
C GLN A 102 -18.16 3.43 6.84
N PHE A 103 -18.74 2.73 7.81
CA PHE A 103 -20.17 2.68 8.04
C PHE A 103 -20.48 2.25 9.46
N ARG A 104 -21.69 2.57 9.89
CA ARG A 104 -22.24 2.22 11.19
C ARG A 104 -23.74 1.97 11.06
N ASP A 105 -24.24 1.07 11.91
CA ASP A 105 -25.63 0.65 11.93
C ASP A 105 -26.12 0.18 10.54
N LYS A 106 -25.19 -0.36 9.72
CA LYS A 106 -25.49 -0.78 8.36
C LYS A 106 -26.06 -2.18 8.36
N LYS A 107 -27.28 -2.33 7.83
CA LYS A 107 -27.86 -3.64 7.51
C LYS A 107 -27.39 -4.11 6.14
N ILE A 108 -26.98 -5.36 6.06
CA ILE A 108 -26.46 -5.99 4.85
C ILE A 108 -27.23 -7.30 4.66
N TYR A 109 -28.20 -7.29 3.73
CA TYR A 109 -29.18 -8.38 3.54
C TYR A 109 -28.64 -9.64 2.86
N GLN A 110 -27.35 -9.64 2.50
CA GLN A 110 -26.68 -10.71 1.79
C GLN A 110 -25.23 -10.80 2.28
N SER A 111 -24.56 -11.92 1.99
CA SER A 111 -23.11 -11.97 2.15
C SER A 111 -22.45 -10.91 1.28
N LEU A 112 -21.54 -10.14 1.87
CA LEU A 112 -20.91 -9.01 1.19
C LEU A 112 -19.40 -9.12 1.31
N THR A 113 -18.74 -8.99 0.17
CA THR A 113 -17.29 -8.89 0.05
C THR A 113 -16.93 -7.50 -0.43
N LEU A 114 -16.12 -6.79 0.36
CA LEU A 114 -15.66 -5.43 0.09
C LEU A 114 -14.18 -5.46 -0.35
N PRO A 115 -13.89 -5.25 -1.65
CA PRO A 115 -12.53 -5.16 -2.12
C PRO A 115 -11.94 -3.76 -1.89
N TRP A 116 -10.76 -3.71 -1.27
CA TRP A 116 -10.04 -2.46 -0.94
C TRP A 116 -8.83 -2.19 -1.84
N LYS A 117 -8.50 -3.12 -2.74
CA LYS A 117 -7.46 -2.96 -3.78
C LYS A 117 -6.10 -2.52 -3.20
N GLU A 118 -5.60 -3.27 -2.21
CA GLU A 118 -4.32 -2.99 -1.54
C GLU A 118 -4.30 -1.64 -0.81
N LEU A 119 -5.34 -1.31 -0.05
CA LEU A 119 -5.40 -0.07 0.73
C LEU A 119 -4.30 -0.07 1.81
N PRO A 120 -3.37 0.91 1.79
CA PRO A 120 -2.31 0.99 2.79
C PRO A 120 -2.84 1.50 4.14
N ILE A 121 -2.37 0.89 5.23
CA ILE A 121 -2.70 1.20 6.61
C ILE A 121 -1.40 1.47 7.36
N ILE A 122 -1.33 2.62 8.03
CA ILE A 122 -0.12 3.09 8.70
C ILE A 122 0.09 2.27 9.99
N ALA A 123 1.35 2.07 10.37
CA ALA A 123 1.71 1.47 11.66
C ALA A 123 0.97 2.13 12.84
N GLY A 124 0.50 1.31 13.78
CA GLY A 124 -0.29 1.75 14.94
C GLY A 124 -1.76 2.03 14.65
N GLN A 125 -2.20 2.02 13.39
CA GLN A 125 -3.61 2.05 13.05
C GLN A 125 -4.21 0.63 13.04
N LYS A 126 -5.54 0.57 13.07
CA LYS A 126 -6.27 -0.70 13.09
C LYS A 126 -7.45 -0.75 12.14
N VAL A 127 -7.80 -1.97 11.73
CA VAL A 127 -9.08 -2.33 11.13
C VAL A 127 -9.92 -3.01 12.19
N LEU A 128 -11.10 -2.47 12.44
CA LEU A 128 -12.02 -2.97 13.44
C LEU A 128 -13.38 -3.25 12.79
N LEU A 129 -13.80 -4.50 12.88
CA LEU A 129 -15.14 -4.93 12.47
C LEU A 129 -15.95 -5.32 13.69
N GLN A 130 -17.14 -4.75 13.80
CA GLN A 130 -18.07 -5.03 14.88
C GLN A 130 -19.46 -5.32 14.33
N ALA A 131 -20.20 -6.13 15.06
CA ALA A 131 -21.59 -6.42 14.77
C ALA A 131 -22.41 -6.38 16.05
N LYS A 132 -23.70 -6.11 15.89
CA LYS A 132 -24.73 -6.26 16.92
C LYS A 132 -25.99 -6.83 16.30
N THR A 133 -26.85 -7.37 17.13
CA THR A 133 -28.16 -7.91 16.77
C THR A 133 -29.26 -7.11 17.46
N ASP A 134 -30.51 -7.52 17.28
CA ASP A 134 -31.69 -6.98 17.96
C ASP A 134 -32.14 -7.80 19.18
N GLY A 135 -31.32 -8.76 19.62
CA GLY A 135 -31.69 -9.75 20.65
C GLY A 135 -31.94 -11.15 20.09
N THR A 136 -32.09 -11.29 18.77
CA THR A 136 -32.26 -12.58 18.11
C THR A 136 -30.92 -13.28 17.92
N ALA A 137 -30.82 -14.54 18.37
CA ALA A 137 -29.63 -15.37 18.21
C ALA A 137 -29.27 -15.51 16.72
N THR A 138 -28.09 -14.99 16.37
CA THR A 138 -27.63 -14.90 14.98
C THR A 138 -26.17 -15.30 14.88
N ASP A 139 -25.86 -16.15 13.91
CA ASP A 139 -24.48 -16.54 13.61
C ASP A 139 -23.87 -15.51 12.68
N ILE A 140 -22.76 -14.93 13.11
CA ILE A 140 -22.09 -13.83 12.42
C ILE A 140 -20.67 -14.29 12.12
N ALA A 141 -20.24 -14.14 10.87
CA ALA A 141 -18.88 -14.47 10.45
C ALA A 141 -18.27 -13.32 9.66
N GLY A 142 -16.95 -13.19 9.79
CA GLY A 142 -16.17 -12.14 9.15
C GLY A 142 -14.81 -12.67 8.75
N CYS A 143 -14.35 -12.24 7.58
CA CYS A 143 -13.02 -12.53 7.09
C CYS A 143 -12.32 -11.22 6.74
N LEU A 144 -11.05 -11.12 7.10
CA LEU A 144 -10.14 -10.09 6.61
C LEU A 144 -8.98 -10.77 5.90
N VAL A 145 -8.65 -10.28 4.72
CA VAL A 145 -7.45 -10.65 3.97
C VAL A 145 -6.62 -9.41 3.72
N GLY A 146 -5.33 -9.51 4.02
CA GLY A 146 -4.36 -8.44 3.82
C GLY A 146 -2.93 -8.95 3.90
N GLU A 147 -1.99 -8.01 3.99
CA GLU A 147 -0.56 -8.29 4.09
C GLU A 147 0.10 -7.27 5.02
N ASN A 148 1.15 -7.69 5.74
CA ASN A 148 2.07 -6.79 6.41
C ASN A 148 3.34 -6.65 5.57
N ARG A 149 3.63 -5.44 5.12
CA ARG A 149 4.84 -5.08 4.39
C ARG A 149 5.85 -4.47 5.35
N TYR A 150 7.03 -5.09 5.47
CA TYR A 150 8.09 -4.55 6.31
C TYR A 150 8.61 -3.22 5.74
N LEU A 151 8.69 -2.18 6.58
CA LEU A 151 9.10 -0.84 6.14
C LEU A 151 10.61 -0.65 6.07
N GLY A 152 11.40 -1.56 6.64
CA GLY A 152 12.87 -1.49 6.55
C GLY A 152 13.43 -0.21 7.14
N LYS A 153 13.32 -0.06 8.47
CA LYS A 153 14.21 0.85 9.19
C LYS A 153 15.59 0.25 9.29
#